data_AF-A0AAU7Y9F1-F1
#
_entry.id   AF-A0AAU7Y9F1-F1
#
_cell.length_a   1.000
_cell.length_b   1.000
_cell.length_c   1.000
_cell.angle_alpha   90.00
_cell.angle_beta   90.00
_cell.angle_gamma   90.00
#
_symmetry.space_group_name_H-M   'P 1'
#
loop_
_entity.id
_entity.type
_entity.pdbx_description
1 polymer ?
#
loop_
_entity_poly.entity_id
_entity_poly.type
_entity_poly.pdbx_seq_one_letter_code
_entity_poly.pdbx_strand_id
1 'polypeptide(L)'
;MTLHDSIVLEIVNGRLNKELRASELLGDERRVELLDGGEKVERYRVGFEFFSESHIATEMANHAEDTGYWVKRGEAPRYRKVERGLYRVLALEEGEELLEDGEAAPLPVSASGHTREERFAHYLAQQPFQIFDRRRRSLHPGQPVQGFTQRLSSYFWPSPSVSYQATEATLNGFIGRARALDANLAANAAAVLVLFQEICDWGGVKLPTQDAALVVHNIDEARKHAASSPAAMSSAWTKLYAIFFPDLYVIYDSRVATALVGIAEAVLDDGELSGFKQQYPALGTVVGRGGSRPRATRSYWKNAYTSWNAQLDANALAAKILTALNQQQGSTHSLRELEAVLFMEGY
;
A
#
# COMPACT_ATOMS: atom_id res chain seq x y z
N MET A 1 11.76 14.95 -5.24
CA MET A 1 11.12 14.53 -3.96
C MET A 1 10.77 15.76 -3.14
N THR A 2 9.84 15.67 -2.19
CA THR A 2 9.57 16.82 -1.29
C THR A 2 10.69 16.95 -0.26
N LEU A 3 10.85 18.13 0.34
CA LEU A 3 11.83 18.34 1.41
C LEU A 3 11.57 17.39 2.60
N HIS A 4 10.30 17.15 2.93
CA HIS A 4 9.90 16.15 3.93
C HIS A 4 10.44 14.74 3.62
N ASP A 5 10.26 14.26 2.38
CA ASP A 5 10.71 12.91 2.00
C ASP A 5 12.24 12.80 2.06
N SER A 6 12.95 13.86 1.67
CA SER A 6 14.40 13.93 1.78
C SER A 6 14.89 13.92 3.23
N ILE A 7 14.18 14.60 4.14
CA ILE A 7 14.49 14.60 5.58
C ILE A 7 14.26 13.20 6.17
N VAL A 8 13.12 12.57 5.89
CA VAL A 8 12.81 11.20 6.35
C VAL A 8 13.90 10.24 5.88
N LEU A 9 14.29 10.31 4.61
CA LEU A 9 15.34 9.48 4.03
C LEU A 9 16.68 9.66 4.76
N GLU A 10 17.09 10.89 5.06
CA GLU A 10 18.35 11.14 5.77
C GLU A 10 18.31 10.67 7.23
N ILE A 11 17.18 10.79 7.91
CA ILE A 11 17.03 10.26 9.28
C ILE A 11 17.10 8.73 9.30
N VAL A 12 16.40 8.07 8.38
CA VAL A 12 16.44 6.59 8.24
C VAL A 12 17.86 6.10 7.94
N ASN A 13 18.65 6.87 7.20
CA ASN A 13 20.05 6.57 6.90
C ASN A 13 21.02 7.02 8.01
N GLY A 14 20.52 7.47 9.16
CA GLY A 14 21.33 7.89 10.31
C GLY A 14 22.16 9.16 10.09
N ARG A 15 21.83 9.97 9.07
CA ARG A 15 22.52 11.23 8.74
C ARG A 15 21.93 12.44 9.44
N LEU A 16 20.68 12.34 9.86
CA LEU A 16 19.96 13.35 10.64
C LEU A 16 19.33 12.70 11.87
N ASN A 17 19.17 13.50 12.92
CA ASN A 17 18.45 13.08 14.11
C ASN A 17 16.93 13.14 13.87
N LYS A 18 16.16 12.34 14.64
CA LYS A 18 14.69 12.33 14.58
C LYS A 18 14.06 13.67 14.96
N GLU A 19 14.76 14.40 15.83
CA GLU A 19 14.49 15.79 16.15
C GLU A 19 15.54 16.65 15.46
N LEU A 20 15.08 17.65 14.72
CA LEU A 20 15.96 18.52 13.96
C LEU A 20 15.46 19.95 13.91
N ARG A 21 16.40 20.87 13.71
CA ARG A 21 16.16 22.28 13.43
C ARG A 21 16.40 22.57 11.95
N ALA A 22 15.72 23.59 11.43
CA ALA A 22 15.98 24.06 10.06
C ALA A 22 17.45 24.45 9.83
N SER A 23 18.10 25.01 10.85
CA SER A 23 19.52 25.37 10.79
C SER A 23 20.46 24.18 10.53
N GLU A 24 20.07 22.96 10.92
CA GLU A 24 20.87 21.75 10.66
C GLU A 24 20.84 21.32 9.19
N LEU A 25 19.87 21.84 8.42
CA LEU A 25 19.77 21.65 6.97
C LEU A 25 20.42 22.78 6.17
N LEU A 26 20.80 23.87 6.86
CA LEU A 26 21.41 25.08 6.30
C LEU A 26 22.91 25.19 6.59
N GLY A 27 23.55 24.09 6.99
CA GLY A 27 24.99 24.04 7.22
C GLY A 27 25.81 24.31 5.95
N ASP A 28 26.99 24.90 6.12
CA ASP A 28 27.91 25.21 5.02
C ASP A 28 28.30 23.97 4.21
N GLU A 29 28.32 22.79 4.83
CA GLU A 29 28.60 21.49 4.21
C GLU A 29 27.50 21.02 3.24
N ARG A 30 26.30 21.59 3.35
CA ARG A 30 25.15 21.31 2.49
C ARG A 30 24.97 22.35 1.39
N ARG A 31 25.66 23.49 1.49
CA ARG A 31 25.54 24.61 0.54
C ARG A 31 26.18 24.27 -0.81
N VAL A 32 25.44 24.53 -1.88
CA VAL A 32 25.86 24.34 -3.27
C VAL A 32 25.42 25.54 -4.10
N GLU A 33 26.33 26.05 -4.94
CA GLU A 33 25.98 27.02 -5.99
C GLU A 33 25.51 26.28 -7.23
N LEU A 34 24.28 26.55 -7.69
CA LEU A 34 23.74 26.02 -8.93
C LEU A 34 23.52 27.15 -9.93
N LEU A 35 23.64 26.84 -11.22
CA LEU A 35 23.28 27.77 -12.30
C LEU A 35 21.81 27.59 -12.65
N ASP A 36 20.99 28.61 -12.40
CA ASP A 36 19.56 28.63 -12.71
C ASP A 36 19.29 29.83 -13.63
N GLY A 37 18.86 29.58 -14.87
CA GLY A 37 18.63 30.63 -15.85
C GLY A 37 19.86 31.49 -16.22
N GLY A 38 21.07 31.06 -15.90
CA GLY A 38 22.32 31.81 -16.14
C GLY A 38 22.81 32.62 -14.93
N GLU A 39 22.04 32.66 -13.83
CA GLU A 39 22.46 33.27 -12.57
C GLU A 39 22.92 32.19 -11.58
N LYS A 40 23.90 32.54 -10.74
CA LYS A 40 24.34 31.68 -9.64
C LYS A 40 23.35 31.80 -8.49
N VAL A 41 22.69 30.70 -8.16
CA VAL A 41 21.72 30.62 -7.06
C VAL A 41 22.20 29.65 -6.01
N GLU A 42 22.19 30.09 -4.77
CA GLU A 42 22.55 29.27 -3.61
C GLU A 42 21.41 28.31 -3.25
N ARG A 43 21.74 27.02 -3.09
CA ARG A 43 20.82 25.97 -2.65
C ARG A 43 21.49 25.06 -1.62
N TYR A 44 20.69 24.32 -0.87
CA TYR A 44 21.16 23.38 0.15
C TYR A 44 20.73 21.97 -0.21
N ARG A 45 21.68 21.04 -0.14
CA ARG A 45 21.46 19.63 -0.42
C ARG A 45 20.83 18.93 0.79
N VAL A 46 19.66 18.34 0.57
CA VAL A 46 19.00 17.45 1.52
C VAL A 46 18.56 16.20 0.76
N GLY A 47 19.13 15.06 1.13
CA GLY A 47 19.03 13.79 0.42
C GLY A 47 19.69 13.87 -0.96
N PHE A 48 18.88 13.63 -1.99
CA PHE A 48 19.28 13.71 -3.39
C PHE A 48 18.85 15.01 -4.08
N GLU A 49 18.20 15.92 -3.35
CA GLU A 49 17.56 17.12 -3.90
C GLU A 49 18.19 18.41 -3.34
N PHE A 50 17.92 19.54 -4.01
CA PHE A 50 18.44 20.87 -3.66
C PHE A 50 17.31 21.85 -3.37
N PHE A 51 17.34 22.49 -2.21
CA PHE A 51 16.27 23.35 -1.73
C PHE A 51 16.78 24.77 -1.43
N SER A 52 15.91 25.77 -1.57
CA SER A 52 16.27 27.15 -1.19
C SER A 52 16.23 27.32 0.32
N GLU A 53 17.03 28.27 0.82
CA GLU A 53 17.04 28.65 2.24
C GLU A 53 15.63 28.97 2.76
N SER A 54 14.89 29.78 2.00
CA SER A 54 13.53 30.21 2.33
C SER A 54 12.53 29.04 2.44
N HIS A 55 12.70 28.00 1.62
CA HIS A 55 11.86 26.82 1.69
C HIS A 55 12.18 25.99 2.93
N ILE A 56 13.48 25.73 3.19
CA ILE A 56 13.93 24.99 4.39
C ILE A 56 13.51 25.70 5.69
N ALA A 57 13.71 27.01 5.77
CA ALA A 57 13.43 27.80 6.97
C ALA A 57 11.94 27.78 7.36
N THR A 58 11.04 27.53 6.40
CA THR A 58 9.59 27.62 6.61
C THR A 58 8.87 26.27 6.56
N GLU A 59 9.44 25.22 5.96
CA GLU A 59 8.79 23.91 5.78
C GLU A 59 8.29 23.30 7.10
N MET A 60 9.19 23.10 8.06
CA MET A 60 8.83 22.43 9.32
C MET A 60 7.80 23.23 10.12
N ALA A 61 7.95 24.55 10.20
CA ALA A 61 6.99 25.41 10.89
C ALA A 61 5.61 25.41 10.23
N ASN A 62 5.54 25.42 8.90
CA ASN A 62 4.30 25.43 8.14
C ASN A 62 3.54 24.09 8.16
N HIS A 63 4.23 23.00 8.49
CA HIS A 63 3.70 21.64 8.48
C HIS A 63 3.72 20.97 9.88
N ALA A 64 3.88 21.76 10.96
CA ALA A 64 3.90 21.27 12.34
C ALA A 64 2.55 21.34 13.06
N GLU A 65 2.30 20.38 13.96
CA GLU A 65 1.17 20.38 14.91
C GLU A 65 1.15 21.66 15.78
N ASP A 66 -0.06 22.14 16.12
CA ASP A 66 -0.32 23.21 17.11
C ASP A 66 0.34 24.59 16.91
N THR A 67 0.67 24.98 15.67
CA THR A 67 1.15 26.34 15.38
C THR A 67 0.04 27.38 15.09
N GLY A 68 -1.23 27.01 15.19
CA GLY A 68 -2.36 27.90 14.88
C GLY A 68 -2.50 28.29 13.40
N TYR A 69 -1.55 27.87 12.56
CA TYR A 69 -1.67 27.82 11.11
C TYR A 69 -2.01 26.40 10.73
N TRP A 70 -3.30 26.06 10.81
CA TRP A 70 -3.82 24.86 10.21
C TRP A 70 -3.38 24.86 8.75
N VAL A 71 -2.35 24.06 8.47
CA VAL A 71 -2.25 23.24 7.29
C VAL A 71 -2.58 24.01 6.02
N LYS A 72 -1.57 24.43 5.23
CA LYS A 72 -1.80 24.87 3.84
C LYS A 72 -2.74 23.86 3.15
N ARG A 73 -4.05 24.17 3.10
CA ARG A 73 -5.12 23.44 2.38
C ARG A 73 -5.59 22.07 2.93
N GLY A 74 -5.53 21.80 4.23
CA GLY A 74 -6.15 20.58 4.80
C GLY A 74 -5.37 19.26 4.62
N GLU A 75 -4.08 19.32 4.32
CA GLU A 75 -3.10 18.24 4.47
C GLU A 75 -2.89 17.73 5.92
N ALA A 76 -2.33 16.53 6.09
CA ALA A 76 -1.95 16.06 7.43
C ALA A 76 -0.68 16.78 7.92
N PRO A 77 -0.53 17.03 9.24
CA PRO A 77 0.72 17.51 9.80
C PRO A 77 1.84 16.50 9.53
N ARG A 78 3.06 17.00 9.31
CA ARG A 78 4.25 16.19 9.02
C ARG A 78 5.27 16.23 10.15
N TYR A 79 5.18 17.24 11.01
CA TYR A 79 6.10 17.47 12.11
C TYR A 79 5.34 17.73 13.41
N ARG A 80 5.96 17.39 14.54
CA ARG A 80 5.53 17.81 15.87
C ARG A 80 6.52 18.83 16.41
N LYS A 81 6.02 19.95 16.92
CA LYS A 81 6.89 20.97 17.52
C LYS A 81 7.25 20.53 18.94
N VAL A 82 8.53 20.27 19.19
CA VAL A 82 9.04 19.86 20.51
C VAL A 82 9.33 21.09 21.36
N GLU A 83 10.01 22.07 20.78
CA GLU A 83 10.24 23.38 21.39
C GLU A 83 10.42 24.45 20.29
N ARG A 84 10.77 25.69 20.66
CA ARG A 84 10.96 26.76 19.68
C ARG A 84 12.07 26.40 18.68
N GLY A 85 11.67 26.17 17.43
CA GLY A 85 12.59 25.89 16.33
C GLY A 85 13.15 24.45 16.33
N LEU A 86 12.66 23.56 17.19
CA LEU A 86 12.98 22.14 17.19
C LEU A 86 11.73 21.34 16.84
N TYR A 87 11.86 20.50 15.81
CA TYR A 87 10.75 19.73 15.27
C TYR A 87 11.12 18.25 15.22
N ARG A 88 10.15 17.41 15.51
CA ARG A 88 10.24 15.97 15.39
C ARG A 88 9.41 15.51 14.20
N VAL A 89 9.90 14.53 13.45
CA VAL A 89 9.20 14.04 12.24
C VAL A 89 8.14 12.99 12.62
N LEU A 90 6.86 13.28 12.33
CA LEU A 90 5.73 12.43 12.74
C LEU A 90 5.74 11.05 12.07
N ALA A 91 6.22 10.95 10.83
CA ALA A 91 6.37 9.68 10.12
C ALA A 91 7.28 8.66 10.84
N LEU A 92 8.06 9.11 11.85
CA LEU A 92 8.96 8.29 12.64
C LEU A 92 8.44 7.99 14.05
N GLU A 93 7.54 8.82 14.60
CA GLU A 93 6.87 8.55 15.90
C GLU A 93 5.79 7.48 15.78
N GLU A 94 5.08 7.42 14.64
CA GLU A 94 4.12 6.33 14.38
C GLU A 94 4.78 4.94 14.39
N GLY A 95 6.12 4.87 14.23
CA GLY A 95 6.90 3.65 14.37
C GLY A 95 7.34 3.33 15.81
N GLU A 96 7.33 4.29 16.73
CA GLU A 96 7.79 4.14 18.12
C GLU A 96 6.64 3.95 19.12
N GLU A 97 5.48 4.61 18.95
CA GLU A 97 4.29 4.34 19.79
C GLU A 97 3.76 2.90 19.62
N LEU A 98 4.08 2.23 18.51
CA LEU A 98 3.79 0.80 18.27
C LEU A 98 4.70 -0.16 19.05
N LEU A 99 5.77 0.32 19.70
CA LEU A 99 6.67 -0.52 20.50
C LEU A 99 6.26 -0.61 21.97
N GLU A 100 5.49 0.34 22.50
CA GLU A 100 5.09 0.37 23.91
C GLU A 100 3.78 -0.39 24.19
N ASP A 101 2.86 -0.47 23.23
CA ASP A 101 1.62 -1.27 23.33
C ASP A 101 1.70 -2.61 22.57
N GLY A 102 2.84 -3.30 22.71
CA GLY A 102 3.05 -4.63 22.16
C GLY A 102 2.22 -5.70 22.88
N GLU A 103 0.97 -5.88 22.47
CA GLU A 103 0.31 -7.18 22.65
C GLU A 103 1.16 -8.21 21.90
N ALA A 104 1.75 -9.14 22.66
CA ALA A 104 2.70 -10.11 22.12
C ALA A 104 2.11 -10.81 20.89
N ALA A 105 2.83 -10.73 19.76
CA ALA A 105 2.45 -11.45 18.56
C ALA A 105 2.23 -12.93 18.91
N PRO A 106 1.07 -13.53 18.55
CA PRO A 106 0.83 -14.94 18.84
C PRO A 106 1.92 -15.79 18.17
N LEU A 107 2.41 -16.78 18.93
CA LEU A 107 3.44 -17.71 18.48
C LEU A 107 3.01 -18.41 17.18
N PRO A 108 3.93 -18.65 16.23
CA PRO A 108 3.61 -19.31 14.98
C PRO A 108 3.05 -20.71 15.24
N VAL A 109 1.85 -20.99 14.71
CA VAL A 109 1.27 -22.33 14.72
C VAL A 109 2.01 -23.15 13.65
N SER A 110 3.00 -23.93 14.08
CA SER A 110 3.76 -24.81 13.18
C SER A 110 2.90 -26.02 12.81
N ALA A 111 2.24 -25.96 11.65
CA ALA A 111 1.63 -27.13 11.02
C ALA A 111 2.69 -27.86 10.19
N SER A 112 3.33 -28.86 10.80
CA SER A 112 4.30 -29.73 10.11
C SER A 112 3.62 -30.44 8.94
N GLY A 113 4.13 -30.25 7.72
CA GLY A 113 3.66 -30.94 6.51
C GLY A 113 2.97 -30.06 5.46
N HIS A 114 2.63 -28.81 5.79
CA HIS A 114 2.05 -27.86 4.83
C HIS A 114 3.11 -27.02 4.11
N THR A 115 2.96 -26.85 2.80
CA THR A 115 3.61 -25.80 2.00
C THR A 115 3.34 -24.42 2.60
N ARG A 116 4.15 -23.43 2.23
CA ARG A 116 4.01 -22.06 2.78
C ARG A 116 2.64 -21.48 2.47
N GLU A 117 2.15 -21.67 1.24
CA GLU A 117 0.85 -21.18 0.78
C GLU A 117 -0.34 -21.91 1.43
N GLU A 118 -0.20 -23.21 1.74
CA GLU A 118 -1.19 -23.95 2.54
C GLU A 118 -1.31 -23.41 3.97
N ARG A 119 -0.24 -22.86 4.54
CA ARG A 119 -0.30 -22.21 5.87
C ARG A 119 -0.98 -20.85 5.82
N PHE A 120 -0.85 -20.10 4.73
CA PHE A 120 -1.66 -18.89 4.51
C PHE A 120 -3.14 -19.23 4.42
N ALA A 121 -3.49 -20.25 3.62
CA ALA A 121 -4.88 -20.73 3.52
C ALA A 121 -5.41 -21.19 4.88
N HIS A 122 -4.61 -21.96 5.63
CA HIS A 122 -4.95 -22.39 6.99
C HIS A 122 -5.14 -21.21 7.94
N TYR A 123 -4.28 -20.18 7.89
CA TYR A 123 -4.43 -18.96 8.67
C TYR A 123 -5.78 -18.28 8.41
N LEU A 124 -6.12 -18.07 7.13
CA LEU A 124 -7.38 -17.44 6.73
C LEU A 124 -8.60 -18.29 7.13
N ALA A 125 -8.46 -19.61 7.18
CA ALA A 125 -9.51 -20.52 7.61
C ALA A 125 -9.67 -20.59 9.14
N GLN A 126 -8.57 -20.56 9.89
CA GLN A 126 -8.56 -20.99 11.30
C GLN A 126 -8.28 -19.87 12.30
N GLN A 127 -7.56 -18.81 11.94
CA GLN A 127 -7.32 -17.75 12.91
C GLN A 127 -8.63 -16.98 13.19
N PRO A 128 -8.86 -16.48 14.41
CA PRO A 128 -9.89 -15.49 14.66
C PRO A 128 -9.59 -14.18 13.90
N PHE A 129 -10.63 -13.57 13.35
CA PHE A 129 -10.56 -12.31 12.60
C PHE A 129 -11.36 -11.23 13.31
N GLN A 130 -10.70 -10.13 13.60
CA GLN A 130 -11.31 -8.87 14.02
C GLN A 130 -10.33 -7.74 13.71
N ILE A 131 -10.83 -6.62 13.21
CA ILE A 131 -10.04 -5.41 12.97
C ILE A 131 -10.51 -4.28 13.87
N PHE A 132 -9.62 -3.33 14.11
CA PHE A 132 -9.99 -2.04 14.67
C PHE A 132 -10.11 -1.01 13.54
N ASP A 133 -11.34 -0.61 13.21
CA ASP A 133 -11.58 0.45 12.23
C ASP A 133 -11.20 1.80 12.85
N ARG A 134 -9.98 2.26 12.57
CA ARG A 134 -9.43 3.53 13.07
C ARG A 134 -10.30 4.74 12.75
N ARG A 135 -10.98 4.75 11.59
CA ARG A 135 -11.84 5.86 11.18
C ARG A 135 -13.09 5.95 12.07
N ARG A 136 -13.63 4.81 12.49
CA ARG A 136 -14.85 4.72 13.29
C ARG A 136 -14.58 4.49 14.78
N ARG A 137 -13.33 4.21 15.14
CA ARG A 137 -12.86 3.90 16.50
C ARG A 137 -13.62 2.73 17.12
N SER A 138 -13.86 1.68 16.34
CA SER A 138 -14.64 0.51 16.75
C SER A 138 -14.04 -0.77 16.20
N LEU A 139 -14.22 -1.87 16.94
CA LEU A 139 -13.92 -3.20 16.44
C LEU A 139 -14.95 -3.63 15.38
N HIS A 140 -14.48 -4.31 14.35
CA HIS A 140 -15.30 -4.88 13.29
C HIS A 140 -14.75 -6.25 12.85
N PRO A 141 -15.58 -7.28 12.70
CA PRO A 141 -16.96 -7.35 13.20
C PRO A 141 -17.03 -7.17 14.72
N GLY A 142 -18.22 -6.96 15.27
CA GLY A 142 -18.39 -6.66 16.70
C GLY A 142 -17.90 -7.75 17.67
N GLN A 143 -17.69 -8.97 17.16
CA GLN A 143 -17.04 -10.09 17.85
C GLN A 143 -16.10 -10.80 16.86
N PRO A 144 -14.99 -11.40 17.32
CA PRO A 144 -14.11 -12.16 16.43
C PRO A 144 -14.85 -13.28 15.69
N VAL A 145 -14.56 -13.44 14.41
CA VAL A 145 -15.12 -14.51 13.57
C VAL A 145 -14.03 -15.46 13.09
N GLN A 146 -14.37 -16.70 12.80
CA GLN A 146 -13.46 -17.72 12.30
C GLN A 146 -14.05 -18.35 11.03
N GLY A 147 -13.19 -18.75 10.10
CA GLY A 147 -13.59 -19.31 8.81
C GLY A 147 -13.58 -18.27 7.68
N PHE A 148 -13.19 -18.72 6.49
CA PHE A 148 -13.03 -17.84 5.33
C PHE A 148 -14.35 -17.16 4.92
N THR A 149 -15.46 -17.90 4.90
CA THR A 149 -16.79 -17.37 4.59
C THR A 149 -17.24 -16.30 5.59
N GLN A 150 -16.95 -16.48 6.88
CA GLN A 150 -17.29 -15.53 7.93
C GLN A 150 -16.39 -14.28 7.88
N ARG A 151 -15.12 -14.42 7.49
CA ARG A 151 -14.26 -13.27 7.18
C ARG A 151 -14.80 -12.49 5.98
N LEU A 152 -15.20 -13.19 4.92
CA LEU A 152 -15.78 -12.56 3.73
C LEU A 152 -17.09 -11.84 4.04
N SER A 153 -17.97 -12.42 4.87
CA SER A 153 -19.21 -11.76 5.29
C SER A 153 -18.97 -10.52 6.17
N SER A 154 -17.78 -10.40 6.75
CA SER A 154 -17.34 -9.21 7.50
C SER A 154 -16.76 -8.11 6.61
N TYR A 155 -16.61 -8.34 5.31
CA TYR A 155 -16.11 -7.34 4.38
C TYR A 155 -17.01 -6.09 4.33
N PHE A 156 -16.36 -4.93 4.24
CA PHE A 156 -17.04 -3.71 3.83
C PHE A 156 -16.16 -2.76 3.04
N TRP A 157 -16.76 -2.09 2.05
CA TRP A 157 -16.17 -0.94 1.36
C TRP A 157 -17.25 -0.17 0.60
N PRO A 158 -17.27 1.18 0.64
CA PRO A 158 -16.41 2.06 1.44
C PRO A 158 -16.87 2.24 2.89
N SER A 159 -18.06 1.73 3.24
CA SER A 159 -18.66 1.81 4.58
C SER A 159 -19.23 0.46 5.03
N PRO A 160 -19.33 0.21 6.36
CA PRO A 160 -19.91 -1.01 6.93
C PRO A 160 -21.31 -1.38 6.44
N SER A 161 -22.04 -0.42 5.88
CA SER A 161 -23.35 -0.65 5.27
C SER A 161 -23.29 -1.34 3.90
N VAL A 162 -22.10 -1.46 3.30
CA VAL A 162 -21.90 -2.06 1.97
C VAL A 162 -21.19 -3.39 2.15
N SER A 163 -21.93 -4.49 1.95
CA SER A 163 -21.42 -5.85 2.09
C SER A 163 -20.56 -6.27 0.90
N TYR A 164 -19.91 -7.44 1.01
CA TYR A 164 -19.23 -8.06 -0.13
C TYR A 164 -20.20 -8.33 -1.28
N GLN A 165 -21.40 -8.84 -1.02
CA GLN A 165 -22.38 -9.13 -2.08
C GLN A 165 -22.75 -7.89 -2.92
N ALA A 166 -22.95 -6.74 -2.26
CA ALA A 166 -23.20 -5.47 -2.97
C ALA A 166 -21.97 -5.00 -3.76
N THR A 167 -20.78 -5.21 -3.20
CA THR A 167 -19.51 -4.91 -3.88
C THR A 167 -19.30 -5.81 -5.10
N GLU A 168 -19.51 -7.11 -4.96
CA GLU A 168 -19.40 -8.10 -6.01
C GLU A 168 -20.35 -7.80 -7.17
N ALA A 169 -21.59 -7.39 -6.90
CA ALA A 169 -22.51 -6.95 -7.95
C ALA A 169 -21.96 -5.77 -8.76
N THR A 170 -21.33 -4.80 -8.07
CA THR A 170 -20.68 -3.65 -8.71
C THR A 170 -19.48 -4.09 -9.55
N LEU A 171 -18.60 -4.93 -8.98
CA LEU A 171 -17.42 -5.46 -9.66
C LEU A 171 -17.80 -6.30 -10.89
N ASN A 172 -18.83 -7.14 -10.79
CA ASN A 172 -19.34 -7.92 -11.91
C ASN A 172 -19.87 -7.04 -13.04
N GLY A 173 -20.48 -5.89 -12.71
CA GLY A 173 -20.84 -4.87 -13.68
C GLY A 173 -19.64 -4.30 -14.43
N PHE A 174 -18.56 -3.97 -13.71
CA PHE A 174 -17.30 -3.52 -14.32
C PHE A 174 -16.63 -4.60 -15.16
N ILE A 175 -16.55 -5.83 -14.66
CA ILE A 175 -15.95 -6.99 -15.37
C ILE A 175 -16.73 -7.29 -16.65
N GLY A 176 -18.07 -7.28 -16.60
CA GLY A 176 -18.92 -7.48 -17.78
C GLY A 176 -18.66 -6.43 -18.86
N ARG A 177 -18.54 -5.15 -18.47
CA ARG A 177 -18.18 -4.06 -19.39
C ARG A 177 -16.75 -4.19 -19.91
N ALA A 178 -15.79 -4.52 -19.07
CA ALA A 178 -14.40 -4.73 -19.48
C ALA A 178 -14.32 -5.82 -20.55
N ARG A 179 -14.98 -6.98 -20.34
CA ARG A 179 -15.05 -8.06 -21.34
C ARG A 179 -15.64 -7.62 -22.67
N ALA A 180 -16.70 -6.80 -22.66
CA ALA A 180 -17.30 -6.27 -23.88
C ALA A 180 -16.37 -5.30 -24.63
N LEU A 181 -15.64 -4.45 -23.89
CA LEU A 181 -14.68 -3.50 -24.46
C LEU A 181 -13.43 -4.20 -24.99
N ASP A 182 -12.99 -5.28 -24.33
CA ASP A 182 -11.77 -6.02 -24.62
C ASP A 182 -11.75 -6.64 -26.03
N ALA A 183 -12.92 -6.99 -26.56
CA ALA A 183 -13.06 -7.56 -27.91
C ALA A 183 -12.50 -6.66 -29.02
N ASN A 184 -12.48 -5.34 -28.81
CA ASN A 184 -11.82 -4.38 -29.69
C ASN A 184 -11.28 -3.20 -28.87
N LEU A 185 -10.30 -3.50 -28.00
CA LEU A 185 -9.81 -2.59 -26.98
C LEU A 185 -9.36 -1.22 -27.53
N ALA A 186 -8.60 -1.23 -28.63
CA ALA A 186 -8.11 -0.01 -29.27
C ALA A 186 -9.23 0.88 -29.85
N ALA A 187 -10.23 0.29 -30.52
CA ALA A 187 -11.38 1.05 -31.02
C ALA A 187 -12.25 1.60 -29.89
N ASN A 188 -12.22 0.96 -28.72
CA ASN A 188 -12.99 1.32 -27.54
C ASN A 188 -12.23 2.21 -26.54
N ALA A 189 -11.06 2.77 -26.90
CA ALA A 189 -10.17 3.46 -25.96
C ALA A 189 -10.87 4.52 -25.08
N ALA A 190 -11.76 5.35 -25.67
CA ALA A 190 -12.50 6.35 -24.90
C ALA A 190 -13.45 5.73 -23.86
N ALA A 191 -14.16 4.65 -24.22
CA ALA A 191 -15.04 3.94 -23.31
C ALA A 191 -14.26 3.17 -22.22
N VAL A 192 -13.05 2.69 -22.54
CA VAL A 192 -12.11 2.11 -21.57
C VAL A 192 -11.66 3.15 -20.55
N LEU A 193 -11.33 4.37 -20.99
CA LEU A 193 -10.98 5.46 -20.08
C LEU A 193 -12.13 5.83 -19.15
N VAL A 194 -13.37 5.88 -19.67
CA VAL A 194 -14.57 6.14 -18.85
C VAL A 194 -14.75 5.03 -17.80
N LEU A 195 -14.63 3.76 -18.19
CA LEU A 195 -14.68 2.65 -17.23
C LEU A 195 -13.56 2.76 -16.19
N PHE A 196 -12.35 3.17 -16.58
CA PHE A 196 -11.25 3.34 -15.64
C PHE A 196 -11.52 4.46 -14.62
N GLN A 197 -12.13 5.56 -15.05
CA GLN A 197 -12.57 6.64 -14.15
C GLN A 197 -13.58 6.11 -13.12
N GLU A 198 -14.59 5.37 -13.55
CA GLU A 198 -15.60 4.81 -12.64
C GLU A 198 -15.01 3.81 -11.64
N ILE A 199 -14.06 2.97 -12.08
CA ILE A 199 -13.29 2.07 -11.19
C ILE A 199 -12.49 2.88 -10.16
N CYS A 200 -11.88 3.98 -10.58
CA CYS A 200 -11.13 4.87 -9.69
C CYS A 200 -12.05 5.52 -8.65
N ASP A 201 -13.24 5.97 -9.06
CA ASP A 201 -14.24 6.59 -8.19
C ASP A 201 -14.76 5.59 -7.15
N TRP A 202 -15.10 4.37 -7.55
CA TRP A 202 -15.44 3.28 -6.63
C TRP A 202 -14.29 2.96 -5.66
N GLY A 203 -13.06 2.95 -6.16
CA GLY A 203 -11.86 2.67 -5.39
C GLY A 203 -11.37 3.83 -4.51
N GLY A 204 -11.99 5.02 -4.58
CA GLY A 204 -11.56 6.21 -3.84
C GLY A 204 -10.16 6.72 -4.23
N VAL A 205 -9.73 6.47 -5.46
CA VAL A 205 -8.41 6.85 -5.99
C VAL A 205 -8.53 7.87 -7.13
N LYS A 206 -7.47 8.65 -7.37
CA LYS A 206 -7.47 9.61 -8.48
C LYS A 206 -7.14 8.87 -9.77
N LEU A 207 -7.85 9.19 -10.85
CA LEU A 207 -7.49 8.73 -12.19
C LEU A 207 -6.09 9.27 -12.55
N PRO A 208 -5.13 8.40 -12.92
CA PRO A 208 -3.74 8.80 -13.11
C PRO A 208 -3.46 9.48 -14.46
N THR A 209 -4.34 9.35 -15.45
CA THR A 209 -4.17 9.91 -16.79
C THR A 209 -5.52 10.14 -17.47
N GLN A 210 -5.57 11.12 -18.37
CA GLN A 210 -6.71 11.37 -19.28
C GLN A 210 -6.44 10.83 -20.70
N ASP A 211 -5.29 10.18 -20.91
CA ASP A 211 -4.91 9.61 -22.21
C ASP A 211 -5.48 8.19 -22.36
N ALA A 212 -6.53 8.07 -23.17
CA ALA A 212 -7.19 6.82 -23.47
C ALA A 212 -6.28 5.78 -24.15
N ALA A 213 -5.37 6.23 -25.03
CA ALA A 213 -4.46 5.32 -25.73
C ALA A 213 -3.42 4.74 -24.77
N LEU A 214 -2.95 5.55 -23.81
CA LEU A 214 -2.07 5.08 -22.74
C LEU A 214 -2.75 4.03 -21.84
N VAL A 215 -4.04 4.19 -21.54
CA VAL A 215 -4.81 3.20 -20.76
C VAL A 215 -4.89 1.87 -21.51
N VAL A 216 -5.25 1.89 -22.80
CA VAL A 216 -5.29 0.69 -23.65
C VAL A 216 -3.92 0.01 -23.71
N HIS A 217 -2.87 0.78 -23.97
CA HIS A 217 -1.50 0.26 -24.01
C HIS A 217 -1.13 -0.48 -22.72
N ASN A 218 -1.47 0.07 -21.55
CA ASN A 218 -1.15 -0.57 -20.28
C ASN A 218 -1.98 -1.82 -19.99
N ILE A 219 -3.22 -1.91 -20.49
CA ILE A 219 -3.99 -3.15 -20.46
C ILE A 219 -3.32 -4.22 -21.33
N ASP A 220 -2.80 -3.85 -22.51
CA ASP A 220 -2.06 -4.76 -23.38
C ASP A 220 -0.73 -5.21 -22.76
N GLU A 221 0.02 -4.31 -22.12
CA GLU A 221 1.22 -4.69 -21.35
C GLU A 221 0.87 -5.64 -20.19
N ALA A 222 -0.21 -5.35 -19.46
CA ALA A 222 -0.67 -6.21 -18.38
C ALA A 222 -1.10 -7.60 -18.88
N ARG A 223 -1.74 -7.70 -20.06
CA ARG A 223 -2.14 -8.98 -20.66
C ARG A 223 -0.95 -9.92 -20.88
N LYS A 224 0.23 -9.38 -21.20
CA LYS A 224 1.45 -10.17 -21.41
C LYS A 224 1.91 -10.87 -20.12
N HIS A 225 1.55 -10.34 -18.96
CA HIS A 225 1.85 -10.92 -17.65
C HIS A 225 3.34 -11.25 -17.47
N ALA A 226 4.22 -10.39 -17.99
CA ALA A 226 5.65 -10.65 -18.07
C ALA A 226 6.46 -9.53 -17.41
N ALA A 227 7.52 -9.90 -16.68
CA ALA A 227 8.42 -8.94 -16.05
C ALA A 227 9.17 -8.05 -17.08
N SER A 228 9.40 -8.56 -18.29
CA SER A 228 10.04 -7.84 -19.41
C SER A 228 9.14 -6.78 -20.07
N SER A 229 7.86 -6.72 -19.69
CA SER A 229 6.85 -5.84 -20.27
C SER A 229 6.06 -5.18 -19.14
N PRO A 230 6.68 -4.23 -18.41
CA PRO A 230 6.06 -3.63 -17.24
C PRO A 230 4.90 -2.72 -17.63
N ALA A 231 3.73 -3.00 -17.08
CA ALA A 231 2.60 -2.08 -17.12
C ALA A 231 2.73 -1.00 -16.03
N ALA A 232 2.05 0.13 -16.21
CA ALA A 232 2.00 1.21 -15.25
C ALA A 232 1.43 0.72 -13.91
N MET A 233 1.97 1.23 -12.81
CA MET A 233 1.65 0.70 -11.48
C MET A 233 1.28 1.81 -10.49
N SER A 234 0.11 1.67 -9.90
CA SER A 234 -0.43 2.44 -8.78
C SER A 234 -1.68 1.71 -8.28
N SER A 235 -2.25 2.12 -7.14
CA SER A 235 -3.52 1.55 -6.66
C SER A 235 -4.69 1.72 -7.66
N ALA A 236 -4.62 2.69 -8.59
CA ALA A 236 -5.60 2.82 -9.66
C ALA A 236 -5.37 1.74 -10.74
N TRP A 237 -4.13 1.62 -11.23
CA TRP A 237 -3.79 0.65 -12.27
C TRP A 237 -4.04 -0.80 -11.85
N THR A 238 -3.73 -1.17 -10.60
CA THR A 238 -4.00 -2.53 -10.11
C THR A 238 -5.50 -2.86 -10.08
N LYS A 239 -6.37 -1.88 -9.81
CA LYS A 239 -7.83 -2.03 -9.94
C LYS A 239 -8.25 -2.26 -11.38
N LEU A 240 -7.70 -1.49 -12.32
CA LEU A 240 -7.99 -1.67 -13.75
C LEU A 240 -7.64 -3.09 -14.20
N TYR A 241 -6.44 -3.57 -13.87
CA TYR A 241 -5.99 -4.90 -14.27
C TYR A 241 -6.81 -6.01 -13.61
N ALA A 242 -7.18 -5.86 -12.34
CA ALA A 242 -8.05 -6.80 -11.64
C ALA A 242 -9.49 -6.84 -12.19
N ILE A 243 -9.94 -5.80 -12.90
CA ILE A 243 -11.23 -5.80 -13.59
C ILE A 243 -11.14 -6.44 -14.97
N PHE A 244 -10.09 -6.13 -15.75
CA PHE A 244 -9.89 -6.72 -17.08
C PHE A 244 -9.47 -8.20 -17.01
N PHE A 245 -8.75 -8.58 -15.96
CA PHE A 245 -8.17 -9.92 -15.77
C PHE A 245 -8.47 -10.45 -14.35
N PRO A 246 -9.75 -10.67 -14.01
CA PRO A 246 -10.21 -10.91 -12.62
C PRO A 246 -9.67 -12.16 -11.96
N ASP A 247 -9.24 -13.14 -12.77
CA ASP A 247 -8.68 -14.42 -12.33
C ASP A 247 -7.15 -14.41 -12.27
N LEU A 248 -6.50 -13.33 -12.72
CA LEU A 248 -5.03 -13.23 -12.81
C LEU A 248 -4.45 -12.15 -11.90
N TYR A 249 -5.16 -11.03 -11.73
CA TYR A 249 -4.64 -9.87 -11.01
C TYR A 249 -5.38 -9.65 -9.71
N VAL A 250 -4.63 -9.41 -8.63
CA VAL A 250 -5.14 -8.81 -7.40
C VAL A 250 -4.95 -7.29 -7.41
N ILE A 251 -5.84 -6.55 -6.75
CA ILE A 251 -5.72 -5.15 -6.40
C ILE A 251 -4.66 -5.05 -5.30
N TYR A 252 -3.39 -5.06 -5.72
CA TYR A 252 -2.25 -5.01 -4.81
C TYR A 252 -2.04 -3.57 -4.29
N ASP A 253 -2.95 -3.15 -3.40
CA ASP A 253 -2.85 -1.90 -2.67
C ASP A 253 -2.22 -2.09 -1.29
N SER A 254 -2.15 -1.02 -0.49
CA SER A 254 -1.55 -1.06 0.84
C SER A 254 -2.18 -2.09 1.78
N ARG A 255 -3.50 -2.35 1.67
CA ARG A 255 -4.15 -3.31 2.56
C ARG A 255 -3.77 -4.72 2.19
N VAL A 256 -3.90 -5.07 0.92
CA VAL A 256 -3.52 -6.41 0.43
C VAL A 256 -2.02 -6.67 0.65
N ALA A 257 -1.16 -5.68 0.41
CA ALA A 257 0.27 -5.78 0.69
C ALA A 257 0.56 -6.03 2.18
N THR A 258 -0.04 -5.23 3.08
CA THR A 258 0.11 -5.41 4.53
C THR A 258 -0.39 -6.79 4.97
N ALA A 259 -1.52 -7.27 4.43
CA ALA A 259 -2.05 -8.58 4.77
C ALA A 259 -1.11 -9.71 4.37
N LEU A 260 -0.61 -9.72 3.13
CA LEU A 260 0.28 -10.78 2.65
C LEU A 260 1.58 -10.83 3.46
N VAL A 261 2.18 -9.68 3.74
CA VAL A 261 3.38 -9.58 4.57
C VAL A 261 3.10 -10.00 6.02
N GLY A 262 2.01 -9.52 6.61
CA GLY A 262 1.66 -9.83 8.00
C GLY A 262 1.35 -11.31 8.21
N ILE A 263 0.62 -11.94 7.27
CA ILE A 263 0.37 -13.38 7.33
C ILE A 263 1.68 -14.16 7.16
N ALA A 264 2.57 -13.75 6.24
CA ALA A 264 3.88 -14.40 6.07
C ALA A 264 4.65 -14.45 7.40
N GLU A 265 4.71 -13.32 8.11
CA GLU A 265 5.40 -13.25 9.41
C GLU A 265 4.66 -14.01 10.52
N ALA A 266 3.34 -14.13 10.45
CA ALA A 266 2.57 -14.90 11.43
C ALA A 266 2.72 -16.42 11.27
N VAL A 267 2.88 -16.93 10.05
CA VAL A 267 2.80 -18.38 9.76
C VAL A 267 4.14 -19.05 9.44
N LEU A 268 5.20 -18.27 9.27
CA LEU A 268 6.55 -18.75 8.97
C LEU A 268 7.49 -18.41 10.12
N ASP A 269 8.57 -19.16 10.33
CA ASP A 269 9.71 -18.73 11.16
C ASP A 269 10.71 -17.87 10.36
N ASP A 270 11.79 -17.39 10.99
CA ASP A 270 12.77 -16.51 10.33
C ASP A 270 13.56 -17.18 9.19
N GLY A 271 13.84 -18.48 9.31
CA GLY A 271 14.52 -19.26 8.27
C GLY A 271 13.59 -19.50 7.08
N GLU A 272 12.35 -19.88 7.35
CA GLU A 272 11.31 -20.05 6.34
C GLU A 272 10.95 -18.74 5.64
N LEU A 273 10.89 -17.63 6.39
CA LEU A 273 10.61 -16.30 5.87
C LEU A 273 11.73 -15.83 4.93
N SER A 274 12.99 -16.14 5.24
CA SER A 274 14.11 -15.86 4.34
C SER A 274 13.97 -16.60 3.01
N GLY A 275 13.62 -17.88 3.06
CA GLY A 275 13.33 -18.67 1.85
C GLY A 275 12.08 -18.21 1.10
N PHE A 276 11.07 -17.69 1.81
CA PHE A 276 9.87 -17.11 1.20
C PHE A 276 10.19 -15.81 0.45
N LYS A 277 11.05 -14.96 1.01
CA LYS A 277 11.54 -13.74 0.34
C LYS A 277 12.43 -14.02 -0.87
N GLN A 278 13.05 -15.20 -0.95
CA GLN A 278 13.75 -15.63 -2.17
C GLN A 278 12.77 -16.10 -3.25
N GLN A 279 11.68 -16.75 -2.84
CA GLN A 279 10.63 -17.22 -3.74
C GLN A 279 9.77 -16.08 -4.31
N TYR A 280 9.53 -15.02 -3.52
CA TYR A 280 8.78 -13.82 -3.89
C TYR A 280 9.63 -12.56 -3.63
N PRO A 281 10.68 -12.31 -4.45
CA PRO A 281 11.73 -11.34 -4.16
C PRO A 281 11.32 -9.87 -4.31
N ALA A 282 10.21 -9.58 -4.98
CA ALA A 282 9.67 -8.25 -5.17
C ALA A 282 8.48 -7.95 -4.24
N LEU A 283 7.91 -8.95 -3.55
CA LEU A 283 6.88 -8.74 -2.54
C LEU A 283 7.39 -7.83 -1.41
N GLY A 284 6.52 -6.95 -0.92
CA GLY A 284 6.90 -6.00 0.11
C GLY A 284 5.76 -5.15 0.63
N THR A 285 6.09 -4.08 1.33
CA THR A 285 5.13 -3.15 1.91
C THR A 285 4.75 -2.07 0.90
N VAL A 286 3.50 -1.64 0.93
CA VAL A 286 3.02 -0.47 0.21
C VAL A 286 2.49 0.51 1.25
N VAL A 287 3.10 1.69 1.34
CA VAL A 287 2.67 2.72 2.29
C VAL A 287 1.23 3.15 1.98
N GLY A 288 0.37 3.08 3.00
CA GLY A 288 -1.01 3.56 2.90
C GLY A 288 -1.07 5.08 2.79
N ARG A 289 -2.20 5.61 2.29
CA ARG A 289 -2.49 7.05 2.41
C ARG A 289 -2.55 7.42 3.89
N GLY A 290 -1.64 8.30 4.32
CA GLY A 290 -1.55 8.79 5.70
C GLY A 290 -0.67 7.96 6.63
N GLY A 291 0.27 7.14 6.13
CA GLY A 291 1.30 6.48 6.97
C GLY A 291 0.80 5.35 7.88
N SER A 292 -0.50 5.29 8.13
CA SER A 292 -1.14 4.57 9.23
C SER A 292 -1.29 3.04 9.08
N ARG A 293 -0.55 2.38 8.18
CA ARG A 293 -0.83 0.97 7.77
C ARG A 293 0.33 -0.03 7.77
N PRO A 294 1.63 0.33 7.77
CA PRO A 294 2.64 -0.64 8.13
C PRO A 294 2.37 -1.04 9.59
N ARG A 295 1.89 -2.27 9.79
CA ARG A 295 2.06 -2.92 11.10
C ARG A 295 3.56 -3.05 11.33
N ALA A 296 4.01 -2.98 12.57
CA ALA A 296 5.39 -3.29 12.89
C ALA A 296 5.71 -4.69 12.34
N THR A 297 6.56 -4.75 11.32
CA THR A 297 7.02 -6.01 10.74
C THR A 297 8.21 -6.47 11.54
N ARG A 298 8.26 -7.75 11.92
CA ARG A 298 9.42 -8.30 12.64
C ARG A 298 10.64 -8.46 11.73
N SER A 299 10.45 -8.37 10.40
CA SER A 299 11.52 -8.47 9.42
C SER A 299 11.48 -7.30 8.42
N TYR A 300 12.61 -7.00 7.79
CA TYR A 300 12.67 -5.96 6.75
C TYR A 300 11.97 -6.41 5.46
N TRP A 301 11.08 -5.57 4.95
CA TRP A 301 10.43 -5.74 3.65
C TRP A 301 10.76 -4.58 2.72
N LYS A 302 10.92 -4.88 1.44
CA LYS A 302 11.17 -3.85 0.42
C LYS A 302 9.92 -2.99 0.24
N ASN A 303 10.12 -1.77 -0.26
CA ASN A 303 9.01 -0.96 -0.76
C ASN A 303 8.52 -1.55 -2.09
N ALA A 304 7.27 -1.99 -2.12
CA ALA A 304 6.62 -2.57 -3.27
C ALA A 304 5.73 -1.57 -4.03
N TYR A 305 5.65 -0.32 -3.58
CA TYR A 305 4.85 0.71 -4.23
C TYR A 305 5.35 0.93 -5.67
N THR A 306 4.41 1.00 -6.62
CA THR A 306 4.67 1.17 -8.07
C THR A 306 5.50 0.06 -8.74
N SER A 307 5.71 -1.07 -8.06
CA SER A 307 6.54 -2.16 -8.59
C SER A 307 5.70 -3.18 -9.37
N TRP A 308 5.96 -3.31 -10.67
CA TRP A 308 5.32 -4.34 -11.51
C TRP A 308 5.72 -5.76 -11.07
N ASN A 309 7.00 -5.97 -10.73
CA ASN A 309 7.44 -7.28 -10.25
C ASN A 309 6.75 -7.67 -8.93
N ALA A 310 6.47 -6.69 -8.06
CA ALA A 310 5.73 -6.96 -6.83
C ALA A 310 4.28 -7.37 -7.11
N GLN A 311 3.65 -6.77 -8.13
CA GLN A 311 2.32 -7.20 -8.59
C GLN A 311 2.33 -8.64 -9.09
N LEU A 312 3.33 -9.04 -9.89
CA LEU A 312 3.45 -10.40 -10.39
C LEU A 312 3.67 -11.41 -9.25
N ASP A 313 4.54 -11.09 -8.30
CA ASP A 313 4.76 -11.92 -7.10
C ASP A 313 3.48 -12.06 -6.26
N ALA A 314 2.76 -10.95 -6.04
CA ALA A 314 1.49 -10.95 -5.31
C ALA A 314 0.41 -11.77 -6.02
N ASN A 315 0.30 -11.67 -7.34
CA ASN A 315 -0.63 -12.48 -8.15
C ASN A 315 -0.31 -13.98 -8.01
N ALA A 316 0.97 -14.35 -8.19
CA ALA A 316 1.42 -15.74 -8.10
C ALA A 316 1.17 -16.33 -6.70
N LEU A 317 1.46 -15.56 -5.65
CA LEU A 317 1.18 -15.95 -4.28
C LEU A 317 -0.32 -16.11 -4.03
N ALA A 318 -1.13 -15.13 -4.41
CA ALA A 318 -2.58 -15.17 -4.19
C ALA A 318 -3.25 -16.34 -4.92
N ALA A 319 -2.83 -16.64 -6.16
CA ALA A 319 -3.34 -17.79 -6.91
C ALA A 319 -3.05 -19.13 -6.22
N LYS A 320 -1.85 -19.28 -5.65
CA LYS A 320 -1.49 -20.49 -4.88
C LYS A 320 -2.23 -20.58 -3.54
N ILE A 321 -2.39 -19.46 -2.83
CA ILE A 321 -3.21 -19.41 -1.61
C ILE A 321 -4.64 -19.82 -1.92
N LEU A 322 -5.24 -19.27 -2.99
CA LEU A 322 -6.60 -19.59 -3.41
C LEU A 322 -6.75 -21.08 -3.73
N THR A 323 -5.79 -21.64 -4.46
CA THR A 323 -5.78 -23.07 -4.80
C THR A 323 -5.74 -23.92 -3.53
N ALA A 324 -4.84 -23.61 -2.60
CA ALA A 324 -4.72 -24.33 -1.34
C ALA A 324 -5.97 -24.21 -0.47
N LEU A 325 -6.56 -23.01 -0.39
CA LEU A 325 -7.80 -22.74 0.35
C LEU A 325 -8.96 -23.58 -0.19
N ASN A 326 -9.17 -23.54 -1.50
CA ASN A 326 -10.25 -24.29 -2.16
C ASN A 326 -10.08 -25.80 -2.00
N GLN A 327 -8.85 -26.31 -2.08
CA GLN A 327 -8.55 -27.72 -1.83
C GLN A 327 -8.82 -28.13 -0.38
N GLN A 328 -8.38 -27.32 0.60
CA GLN A 328 -8.57 -27.62 2.02
C GLN A 328 -10.04 -27.59 2.45
N GLN A 329 -10.84 -26.69 1.86
CA GLN A 329 -12.24 -26.49 2.24
C GLN A 329 -13.25 -27.22 1.34
N GLY A 330 -12.79 -27.83 0.23
CA GLY A 330 -13.69 -28.40 -0.77
C GLY A 330 -14.62 -27.36 -1.39
N SER A 331 -14.13 -26.12 -1.55
CA SER A 331 -14.90 -24.96 -2.02
C SER A 331 -14.37 -24.44 -3.36
N THR A 332 -15.06 -23.44 -3.93
CA THR A 332 -14.72 -22.82 -5.22
C THR A 332 -14.68 -21.31 -5.10
N HIS A 333 -13.93 -20.79 -4.11
CA HIS A 333 -13.74 -19.36 -3.97
C HIS A 333 -12.99 -18.78 -5.17
N SER A 334 -13.27 -17.51 -5.46
CA SER A 334 -12.65 -16.72 -6.51
C SER A 334 -11.49 -15.88 -5.97
N LEU A 335 -10.65 -15.37 -6.88
CA LEU A 335 -9.57 -14.45 -6.53
C LEU A 335 -10.11 -13.12 -5.96
N ARG A 336 -11.30 -12.68 -6.40
CA ARG A 336 -11.97 -11.47 -5.90
C ARG A 336 -12.40 -11.63 -4.44
N GLU A 337 -12.89 -12.81 -4.06
CA GLU A 337 -13.25 -13.13 -2.66
C GLU A 337 -12.01 -13.19 -1.77
N LEU A 338 -10.94 -13.85 -2.22
CA LEU A 338 -9.66 -13.88 -1.48
C LEU A 338 -9.10 -12.47 -1.29
N GLU A 339 -9.10 -11.66 -2.34
CA GLU A 339 -8.67 -10.26 -2.25
C GLU A 339 -9.52 -9.46 -1.26
N ALA A 340 -10.83 -9.63 -1.26
CA ALA A 340 -11.72 -8.95 -0.31
C ALA A 340 -11.38 -9.32 1.14
N VAL A 341 -11.09 -10.60 1.42
CA VAL A 341 -10.61 -11.03 2.74
C VAL A 341 -9.25 -10.40 3.06
N LEU A 342 -8.27 -10.48 2.16
CA LEU A 342 -6.94 -9.88 2.36
C LEU A 342 -7.00 -8.36 2.56
N PHE A 343 -7.91 -7.68 1.85
CA PHE A 343 -8.15 -6.26 2.02
C PHE A 343 -8.62 -5.93 3.46
N MET A 344 -9.45 -6.78 4.04
CA MET A 344 -9.89 -6.64 5.43
C MET A 344 -8.79 -7.02 6.42
N GLU A 345 -7.98 -8.06 6.14
CA GLU A 345 -6.82 -8.41 6.97
C GLU A 345 -5.83 -7.26 7.15
N GLY A 346 -5.63 -6.47 6.09
CA GLY A 346 -4.74 -5.31 6.10
C GLY A 346 -5.42 -4.00 6.48
N TYR A 347 -6.66 -4.03 6.96
CA TYR A 347 -7.40 -2.84 7.38
C TYR A 347 -6.75 -2.17 8.58
#